data_AF-A0A4Y9ZDN5-F1
#
_entry.id   AF-A0A4Y9ZDN5-F1
#
_cell.length_a   1.000
_cell.length_b   1.000
_cell.length_c   1.000
_cell.angle_alpha   90.00
_cell.angle_beta   90.00
_cell.angle_gamma   90.00
#
_symmetry.space_group_name_H-M   'P 1'
#
loop_
_entity.id
_entity.type
_entity.pdbx_description
1 polymer ?
#
loop_
_entity_poly.entity_id
_entity_poly.type
_entity_poly.pdbx_seq_one_letter_code
_entity_poly.pdbx_strand_id
1 'polypeptide(L)'
;MQALVARAAGALSSTATTAFASSSLRASASLSLNRLFATKPSNAEDSVNWAVLDTTYDTQRNVRTTQHVMSAEARWEERSKTVVAGLLPPSNAYAGRSVEVRNGAVTEALRRLQTTLSRNRVQQELRATARHEKKGVKRRRLRSQRWRRRFAHEVRKKVQLVNAIRARGA
;
A
#
# COMPACT_ATOMS: atom_id res chain seq x y z
N MET A 1 54.86 1.65 29.61
CA MET A 1 53.92 0.52 29.54
C MET A 1 53.00 0.75 28.36
N GLN A 2 52.82 -0.27 27.54
CA GLN A 2 52.33 -0.20 26.16
C GLN A 2 50.83 0.14 26.07
N ALA A 3 50.46 0.76 24.95
CA ALA A 3 49.10 1.13 24.59
C ALA A 3 48.22 -0.10 24.29
N LEU A 4 46.93 -0.02 24.62
CA LEU A 4 45.89 -0.75 23.89
C LEU A 4 44.56 0.00 23.95
N VAL A 5 44.21 0.54 22.78
CA VAL A 5 42.93 1.11 22.38
C VAL A 5 42.04 -0.04 21.89
N ALA A 6 40.81 -0.15 22.40
CA ALA A 6 39.67 -0.83 21.77
C ALA A 6 38.39 -0.26 22.43
N ARG A 7 37.59 0.62 21.82
CA ARG A 7 36.71 0.51 20.63
C ARG A 7 35.63 -0.56 20.76
N ALA A 8 34.43 -0.07 21.11
CA ALA A 8 33.09 -0.39 20.61
C ALA A 8 32.62 -1.86 20.55
N ALA A 9 31.49 -2.16 21.20
CA ALA A 9 30.20 -2.35 20.52
C ALA A 9 29.12 -2.75 21.53
N GLY A 10 28.09 -1.89 21.68
CA GLY A 10 26.81 -2.34 22.20
C GLY A 10 26.04 -3.08 21.11
N ALA A 11 25.45 -4.22 21.47
CA ALA A 11 24.37 -4.84 20.70
C ALA A 11 23.57 -5.77 21.63
N LEU A 12 22.60 -5.19 22.33
CA LEU A 12 21.42 -5.93 22.80
C LEU A 12 20.59 -6.22 21.55
N SER A 13 20.79 -7.39 20.94
CA SER A 13 20.03 -7.84 19.77
C SER A 13 18.82 -8.67 20.22
N SER A 14 17.73 -7.98 20.58
CA SER A 14 16.39 -8.57 20.67
C SER A 14 15.72 -8.50 19.29
N THR A 15 16.00 -9.47 18.42
CA THR A 15 15.27 -9.65 17.16
C THR A 15 14.09 -10.59 17.39
N ALA A 16 12.93 -10.01 17.74
CA ALA A 16 11.66 -10.72 17.66
C ALA A 16 11.19 -10.72 16.20
N THR A 17 11.71 -11.67 15.43
CA THR A 17 11.20 -12.03 14.11
C THR A 17 9.96 -12.90 14.34
N THR A 18 8.76 -12.32 14.34
CA THR A 18 7.54 -13.11 14.30
C THR A 18 7.36 -13.67 12.90
N ALA A 19 8.02 -14.81 12.66
CA ALA A 19 7.70 -15.71 11.58
C ALA A 19 6.26 -16.20 11.79
N PHE A 20 5.40 -15.90 10.83
CA PHE A 20 4.04 -16.40 10.76
C PHE A 20 4.10 -17.90 10.48
N ALA A 21 4.07 -18.70 11.55
CA ALA A 21 4.00 -20.15 11.47
C ALA A 21 2.57 -20.56 11.08
N SER A 22 2.38 -20.87 9.80
CA SER A 22 1.18 -21.52 9.30
C SER A 22 1.15 -22.98 9.80
N SER A 23 0.44 -23.24 10.88
CA SER A 23 0.14 -24.60 11.32
C SER A 23 -1.06 -25.15 10.53
N SER A 24 -0.75 -26.07 9.62
CA SER A 24 -1.69 -26.93 8.90
C SER A 24 -2.21 -28.05 9.80
N LEU A 25 -3.53 -28.29 9.82
CA LEU A 25 -4.12 -29.63 9.86
C LEU A 25 -5.50 -29.67 9.15
N ARG A 26 -5.49 -30.31 7.96
CA ARG A 26 -6.50 -31.25 7.37
C ARG A 26 -7.96 -30.77 7.26
N ALA A 27 -8.61 -30.82 6.10
CA ALA A 27 -8.79 -32.00 5.27
C ALA A 27 -8.76 -31.69 3.76
N SER A 28 -7.99 -32.51 3.04
CA SER A 28 -7.95 -32.60 1.60
C SER A 28 -9.18 -33.33 1.07
N ALA A 29 -10.18 -32.58 0.61
CA ALA A 29 -11.04 -33.03 -0.48
C ALA A 29 -10.45 -32.47 -1.77
N SER A 30 -9.53 -33.22 -2.38
CA SER A 30 -8.99 -32.91 -3.69
C SER A 30 -10.05 -33.14 -4.77
N LEU A 31 -10.99 -32.21 -4.91
CA LEU A 31 -11.75 -32.08 -6.14
C LEU A 31 -10.86 -31.33 -7.12
N SER A 32 -10.12 -32.11 -7.90
CA SER A 32 -9.31 -31.65 -9.02
C SER A 32 -10.11 -30.68 -9.91
N LEU A 33 -9.81 -29.39 -9.80
CA LEU A 33 -10.33 -28.33 -10.68
C LEU A 33 -9.83 -28.45 -12.14
N ASN A 34 -8.95 -29.43 -12.42
CA ASN A 34 -8.47 -29.72 -13.77
C ASN A 34 -9.41 -30.61 -14.60
N ARG A 35 -10.59 -31.00 -14.07
CA ARG A 35 -11.55 -31.84 -14.82
C ARG A 35 -12.79 -31.11 -15.35
N LEU A 36 -12.92 -29.80 -15.11
CA LEU A 36 -14.08 -29.04 -15.55
C LEU A 36 -13.91 -28.35 -16.91
N PHE A 37 -12.69 -28.31 -17.46
CA PHE A 37 -12.42 -27.62 -18.72
C PHE A 37 -11.39 -28.34 -19.60
N ALA A 38 -11.54 -29.65 -19.85
CA ALA A 38 -10.72 -30.31 -20.88
C ALA A 38 -11.25 -31.70 -21.27
N THR A 39 -12.34 -31.76 -22.02
CA THR A 39 -12.47 -32.71 -23.15
C THR A 39 -13.45 -32.09 -24.15
N LYS A 40 -13.01 -31.86 -25.38
CA LYS A 40 -13.90 -31.56 -26.50
C LYS A 40 -14.88 -32.73 -26.63
N PRO A 41 -16.21 -32.53 -26.60
CA PRO A 41 -17.15 -33.64 -26.72
C PRO A 41 -16.98 -34.25 -28.10
N SER A 42 -16.64 -35.55 -28.17
CA SER A 42 -16.45 -36.25 -29.43
C SER A 42 -17.78 -36.70 -30.05
N ASN A 43 -18.91 -36.62 -29.33
CA ASN A 43 -20.22 -37.05 -29.80
C ASN A 43 -21.30 -36.01 -29.47
N ALA A 44 -22.26 -35.84 -30.38
CA ALA A 44 -23.32 -34.83 -30.32
C ALA A 44 -24.43 -35.11 -29.27
N GLU A 45 -24.32 -36.20 -28.53
CA GLU A 45 -25.32 -36.65 -27.54
C GLU A 45 -24.95 -36.27 -26.08
N ASP A 46 -23.74 -35.74 -25.84
CA ASP A 46 -23.32 -35.28 -24.52
C ASP A 46 -23.91 -33.89 -24.22
N SER A 47 -25.23 -33.84 -24.07
CA SER A 47 -25.94 -32.63 -23.65
C SER A 47 -25.44 -32.20 -22.26
N VAL A 48 -25.04 -30.93 -22.16
CA VAL A 48 -24.68 -30.30 -20.88
C VAL A 48 -25.86 -30.47 -19.93
N ASN A 49 -25.69 -31.30 -18.91
CA ASN A 49 -26.74 -31.55 -17.93
C ASN A 49 -26.91 -30.32 -17.02
N TRP A 50 -27.79 -29.41 -17.44
CA TRP A 50 -28.12 -28.19 -16.71
C TRP A 50 -28.64 -28.44 -15.29
N ALA A 51 -29.17 -29.63 -15.01
CA ALA A 51 -29.62 -29.99 -13.65
C ALA A 51 -28.46 -30.09 -12.64
N VAL A 52 -27.24 -30.40 -13.09
CA VAL A 52 -26.04 -30.40 -12.22
C VAL A 52 -25.61 -28.98 -11.87
N LEU A 53 -25.77 -28.04 -12.81
CA LEU A 53 -25.55 -26.61 -12.55
C LEU A 53 -26.60 -26.06 -11.59
N ASP A 54 -27.86 -26.47 -11.73
CA ASP A 54 -28.95 -26.02 -10.86
C ASP A 54 -28.78 -26.53 -9.42
N THR A 55 -28.44 -27.82 -9.26
CA THR A 55 -28.20 -28.40 -7.92
C THR A 55 -27.00 -27.78 -7.22
N THR A 56 -25.91 -27.49 -7.93
CA THR A 56 -24.74 -26.81 -7.34
C THR A 56 -25.03 -25.35 -6.98
N TYR A 57 -25.83 -24.65 -7.78
CA TYR A 57 -26.26 -23.28 -7.52
C TYR A 57 -27.22 -23.19 -6.32
N ASP A 58 -28.19 -24.09 -6.22
CA ASP A 58 -29.13 -24.13 -5.10
C ASP A 58 -28.50 -24.61 -3.79
N THR A 59 -27.51 -25.50 -3.85
CA THR A 59 -26.74 -25.92 -2.67
C THR A 59 -25.93 -24.74 -2.11
N GLN A 60 -25.28 -23.95 -2.98
CA GLN A 60 -24.58 -22.70 -2.59
C GLN A 60 -25.55 -21.65 -2.04
N ARG A 61 -26.76 -21.56 -2.61
CA ARG A 61 -27.81 -20.63 -2.15
C ARG A 61 -28.30 -20.99 -0.76
N ASN A 62 -28.66 -22.25 -0.50
CA ASN A 62 -29.17 -22.70 0.80
C ASN A 62 -28.12 -22.62 1.93
N VAL A 63 -26.83 -22.81 1.62
CA VAL A 63 -25.72 -22.56 2.57
C VAL A 63 -25.61 -21.07 2.92
N ARG A 64 -26.00 -20.15 2.02
CA ARG A 64 -26.08 -18.70 2.31
C ARG A 64 -27.36 -18.32 3.04
N THR A 65 -28.49 -19.00 2.78
CA THR A 65 -29.79 -18.71 3.41
C THR A 65 -29.85 -19.14 4.88
N THR A 66 -29.05 -20.13 5.28
CA THR A 66 -28.91 -20.58 6.68
C THR A 66 -27.96 -19.72 7.51
N GLN A 67 -27.22 -18.81 6.88
CA GLN A 67 -26.56 -17.73 7.60
C GLN A 67 -27.63 -16.71 7.96
N HIS A 68 -27.93 -16.58 9.26
CA HIS A 68 -28.75 -15.52 9.84
C HIS A 68 -28.60 -14.24 9.02
N VAL A 69 -29.68 -13.83 8.33
CA VAL A 69 -29.71 -12.57 7.57
C VAL A 69 -29.69 -11.45 8.59
N MET A 70 -28.51 -11.19 9.15
CA MET A 70 -28.29 -10.03 10.01
C MET A 70 -28.73 -8.81 9.20
N SER A 71 -29.55 -7.97 9.81
CA SER A 71 -29.87 -6.66 9.26
C SER A 71 -28.56 -5.97 8.85
N ALA A 72 -28.59 -5.19 7.78
CA ALA A 72 -27.42 -4.42 7.35
C ALA A 72 -26.83 -3.60 8.51
N GLU A 73 -27.71 -3.09 9.38
CA GLU A 73 -27.35 -2.38 10.61
C GLU A 73 -26.60 -3.27 11.60
N ALA A 74 -27.09 -4.49 11.85
CA ALA A 74 -26.48 -5.42 12.78
C ALA A 74 -25.10 -5.90 12.29
N ARG A 75 -24.92 -6.12 10.97
CA ARG A 75 -23.59 -6.41 10.40
C ARG A 75 -22.64 -5.22 10.52
N TRP A 76 -23.15 -4.01 10.34
CA TRP A 76 -22.34 -2.81 10.46
C TRP A 76 -21.93 -2.57 11.92
N GLU A 77 -22.84 -2.78 12.87
CA GLU A 77 -22.58 -2.64 14.30
C GLU A 77 -21.57 -3.68 14.81
N GLU A 78 -21.69 -4.94 14.36
CA GLU A 78 -20.70 -5.97 14.69
C GLU A 78 -19.32 -5.63 14.10
N ARG A 79 -19.27 -5.19 12.83
CA ARG A 79 -18.03 -4.75 12.19
C ARG A 79 -17.47 -3.48 12.80
N SER A 80 -18.30 -2.53 13.24
CA SER A 80 -17.82 -1.31 13.85
C SER A 80 -17.18 -1.63 15.21
N LYS A 81 -17.84 -2.45 16.04
CA LYS A 81 -17.29 -2.89 17.33
C LYS A 81 -15.99 -3.69 17.17
N THR A 82 -15.88 -4.55 16.17
CA THR A 82 -14.69 -5.40 15.97
C THR A 82 -13.55 -4.70 15.22
N VAL A 83 -13.85 -4.01 14.12
CA VAL A 83 -12.84 -3.36 13.27
C VAL A 83 -12.43 -2.01 13.85
N VAL A 84 -13.37 -1.16 14.26
CA VAL A 84 -13.04 0.20 14.74
C VAL A 84 -12.32 0.16 16.08
N ALA A 85 -12.62 -0.82 16.94
CA ALA A 85 -11.88 -0.99 18.20
C ALA A 85 -10.40 -1.35 17.99
N GLY A 86 -10.05 -1.97 16.86
CA GLY A 86 -8.67 -2.29 16.49
C GLY A 86 -7.95 -1.18 15.71
N LEU A 87 -8.65 -0.12 15.31
CA LEU A 87 -8.03 0.99 14.58
C LEU A 87 -7.33 1.94 15.54
N LEU A 88 -6.15 2.40 15.14
CA LEU A 88 -5.51 3.55 15.78
C LEU A 88 -6.47 4.75 15.69
N PRO A 89 -6.56 5.58 16.75
CA PRO A 89 -7.42 6.75 16.72
C PRO A 89 -7.07 7.63 15.51
N PRO A 90 -8.08 8.29 14.90
CA PRO A 90 -7.86 9.13 13.74
C PRO A 90 -6.80 10.18 14.09
N SER A 91 -5.78 10.19 13.25
CA SER A 91 -4.66 11.11 13.32
C SER A 91 -5.14 12.56 13.42
N ASN A 92 -4.55 13.33 14.35
CA ASN A 92 -4.86 14.75 14.50
C ASN A 92 -4.37 15.57 13.30
N ALA A 93 -4.86 16.80 13.12
CA ALA A 93 -4.47 17.68 12.01
C ALA A 93 -2.95 17.95 11.93
N TYR A 94 -2.22 17.64 13.01
CA TYR A 94 -0.79 17.86 13.16
C TYR A 94 0.05 16.61 12.98
N ALA A 95 -0.52 15.40 12.87
CA ALA A 95 0.29 14.19 12.96
C ALA A 95 1.26 14.02 11.77
N GLY A 96 0.92 14.60 10.60
CA GLY A 96 1.82 14.66 9.44
C GLY A 96 2.84 15.81 9.49
N ARG A 97 2.84 16.61 10.57
CA ARG A 97 3.65 17.81 10.78
C ARG A 97 4.29 17.85 12.18
N SER A 98 4.21 16.77 12.93
CA SER A 98 4.89 16.59 14.22
C SER A 98 6.07 15.64 14.06
N VAL A 99 7.13 15.89 14.81
CA VAL A 99 8.31 15.02 14.91
C VAL A 99 8.71 14.96 16.37
N GLU A 100 8.79 13.75 16.93
CA GLU A 100 9.26 13.54 18.29
C GLU A 100 10.76 13.84 18.39
N VAL A 101 11.15 14.55 19.46
CA VAL A 101 12.56 14.77 19.79
C VAL A 101 13.06 13.54 20.53
N ARG A 102 14.04 12.84 19.94
CA ARG A 102 14.70 11.69 20.57
C ARG A 102 16.04 12.12 21.14
N ASN A 103 16.36 11.64 22.35
CA ASN A 103 17.67 11.82 22.99
C ASN A 103 18.10 13.29 23.14
N GLY A 104 17.15 14.21 23.32
CA GLY A 104 17.44 15.65 23.42
C GLY A 104 17.99 16.30 22.14
N ALA A 105 18.05 15.58 21.01
CA ALA A 105 18.61 16.07 19.76
C ALA A 105 17.59 16.94 18.99
N VAL A 106 17.35 18.15 19.50
CA VAL A 106 16.36 19.11 18.95
C VAL A 106 16.71 19.54 17.52
N THR A 107 17.99 19.75 17.23
CA THR A 107 18.46 20.20 15.90
C THR A 107 18.14 19.17 14.80
N GLU A 108 18.36 17.89 15.08
CA GLU A 108 18.02 16.79 14.18
C GLU A 108 16.51 16.65 13.98
N ALA A 109 15.73 16.76 15.07
CA ALA A 109 14.28 16.75 14.99
C ALA A 109 13.75 17.91 14.12
N LEU A 110 14.34 19.10 14.25
CA LEU A 110 13.96 20.27 13.45
C LEU A 110 14.31 20.10 11.96
N ARG A 111 15.48 19.55 11.63
CA ARG A 111 15.86 19.23 10.24
C ARG A 111 14.91 18.21 9.60
N ARG A 112 14.53 17.20 10.36
CA ARG A 112 13.54 16.19 9.93
C ARG A 112 12.19 16.83 9.68
N LEU A 113 11.72 17.67 10.61
CA LEU A 113 10.48 18.41 10.46
C LEU A 113 10.50 19.30 9.20
N GLN A 114 11.58 20.06 8.99
CA GLN A 114 11.72 20.92 7.81
C GLN A 114 11.69 20.11 6.50
N THR A 115 12.33 18.94 6.47
CA THR A 115 12.28 18.03 5.33
C THR A 115 10.85 17.52 5.07
N THR A 116 10.12 17.14 6.11
CA THR A 116 8.72 16.72 6.02
C THR A 116 7.83 17.84 5.48
N LEU A 117 7.96 19.06 5.99
CA LEU A 117 7.21 20.23 5.51
C LEU A 117 7.52 20.57 4.04
N SER A 118 8.78 20.40 3.62
CA SER A 118 9.20 20.58 2.22
C SER A 118 8.60 19.51 1.29
N ARG A 119 8.65 18.23 1.68
CA ARG A 119 8.04 17.13 0.92
C ARG A 119 6.54 17.32 0.72
N ASN A 120 5.86 17.74 1.79
CA ASN A 120 4.42 18.05 1.77
C ASN A 120 4.10 19.40 1.11
N ARG A 121 5.11 20.16 0.68
CA ARG A 121 5.01 21.48 0.03
C ARG A 121 4.23 22.54 0.83
N VAL A 122 4.21 22.41 2.16
CA VAL A 122 3.44 23.31 3.05
C VAL A 122 3.91 24.76 2.91
N GLN A 123 5.22 24.99 2.94
CA GLN A 123 5.80 26.32 2.82
C GLN A 123 5.54 26.96 1.44
N GLN A 124 5.61 26.15 0.38
CA GLN A 124 5.34 26.62 -0.98
C GLN A 124 3.87 27.00 -1.15
N GLU A 125 2.97 26.17 -0.62
CA GLU A 125 1.53 26.45 -0.68
C GLU A 125 1.19 27.70 0.13
N LEU A 126 1.73 27.84 1.34
CA LEU A 126 1.54 29.04 2.17
C LEU A 126 1.93 30.32 1.42
N ARG A 127 3.06 30.32 0.71
CA ARG A 127 3.48 31.47 -0.12
C ARG A 127 2.57 31.67 -1.34
N ALA A 128 2.08 30.59 -1.94
CA ALA A 128 1.21 30.66 -3.12
C ALA A 128 -0.21 31.12 -2.78
N THR A 129 -0.71 30.79 -1.59
CA THR A 129 -2.06 31.13 -1.13
C THR A 129 -2.12 32.44 -0.34
N ALA A 130 -0.97 33.00 0.06
CA ALA A 130 -0.89 34.30 0.75
C ALA A 130 -1.64 35.43 0.03
N ARG A 131 -1.81 35.35 -1.29
CA ARG A 131 -2.62 36.27 -2.09
C ARG A 131 -3.55 35.50 -3.02
N HIS A 132 -4.71 36.09 -3.32
CA HIS A 132 -5.64 35.49 -4.27
C HIS A 132 -5.04 35.44 -5.69
N GLU A 133 -4.92 34.24 -6.24
CA GLU A 133 -4.56 34.00 -7.64
C GLU A 133 -5.83 33.76 -8.47
N LYS A 134 -6.06 34.58 -9.51
CA LYS A 134 -7.18 34.40 -10.45
C LYS A 134 -7.14 32.98 -11.06
N LYS A 135 -8.31 32.34 -11.21
CA LYS A 135 -8.47 30.96 -11.73
C LYS A 135 -7.72 30.70 -13.05
N GLY A 136 -7.79 31.64 -14.01
CA GLY A 136 -7.11 31.52 -15.30
C GLY A 136 -5.58 31.53 -15.18
N VAL A 137 -5.05 32.41 -14.32
CA VAL A 137 -3.61 32.51 -14.03
C VAL A 137 -3.12 31.22 -13.36
N LYS A 138 -3.87 30.70 -12.38
CA LYS A 138 -3.59 29.42 -11.71
C LYS A 138 -3.51 28.26 -12.72
N ARG A 139 -4.44 28.19 -13.67
CA ARG A 139 -4.44 27.15 -14.73
C ARG A 139 -3.21 27.24 -15.63
N ARG A 140 -2.85 28.45 -16.10
CA ARG A 140 -1.66 28.69 -16.93
C ARG A 140 -0.38 28.31 -16.18
N ARG A 141 -0.26 28.73 -14.92
CA ARG A 141 0.85 28.37 -14.04
C ARG A 141 0.99 26.86 -13.88
N LEU A 142 -0.09 26.16 -13.50
CA LEU A 142 -0.06 24.71 -13.30
C LEU A 142 0.27 23.95 -14.60
N ARG A 143 -0.22 24.41 -15.76
CA ARG A 143 0.15 23.85 -17.07
C ARG A 143 1.65 24.00 -17.34
N SER A 144 2.20 25.20 -17.18
CA SER A 144 3.64 25.47 -17.34
C SER A 144 4.49 24.65 -16.36
N GLN A 145 4.08 24.56 -15.08
CA GLN A 145 4.80 23.76 -14.09
C GLN A 145 4.80 22.27 -14.44
N ARG A 146 3.66 21.71 -14.86
CA ARG A 146 3.58 20.31 -15.32
C ARG A 146 4.48 20.06 -16.52
N TRP A 147 4.47 20.95 -17.51
CA TRP A 147 5.34 20.84 -18.68
C TRP A 147 6.82 20.86 -18.29
N ARG A 148 7.26 21.84 -17.48
CA ARG A 148 8.65 21.91 -17.01
C ARG A 148 9.09 20.66 -16.25
N ARG A 149 8.21 20.09 -15.42
CA ARG A 149 8.49 18.83 -14.69
C ARG A 149 8.67 17.66 -15.64
N ARG A 150 7.79 17.52 -16.64
CA ARG A 150 7.89 16.46 -17.68
C ARG A 150 9.14 16.64 -18.52
N PHE A 151 9.40 17.86 -18.99
CA PHE A 151 10.59 18.18 -19.77
C PHE A 151 11.88 17.83 -19.01
N ALA A 152 12.01 18.30 -17.77
CA ALA A 152 13.17 17.97 -16.93
C ALA A 152 13.34 16.46 -16.69
N HIS A 153 12.23 15.72 -16.56
CA HIS A 153 12.28 14.27 -16.41
C HIS A 153 12.78 13.57 -17.68
N GLU A 154 12.26 13.98 -18.85
CA GLU A 154 12.71 13.42 -20.13
C GLU A 154 14.17 13.77 -20.43
N VAL A 155 14.60 15.01 -20.15
CA VAL A 155 16.02 15.40 -20.25
C VAL A 155 16.90 14.52 -19.34
N ARG A 156 16.50 14.31 -18.07
CA ARG A 156 17.26 13.44 -17.15
C ARG A 156 17.37 12.01 -17.68
N LYS A 157 16.30 11.43 -18.20
CA LYS A 157 16.34 10.08 -18.81
C LYS A 157 17.33 10.01 -19.97
N LYS A 158 17.32 11.00 -20.86
CA LYS A 158 18.24 11.04 -22.00
C LYS A 158 19.69 11.20 -21.55
N VAL A 159 19.96 12.08 -20.58
CA VAL A 159 21.31 12.26 -20.00
C VAL A 159 21.78 10.99 -19.30
N GLN A 160 20.90 10.32 -18.54
CA GLN A 160 21.22 9.03 -17.89
C GLN A 160 21.59 7.97 -18.93
N LEU A 161 20.88 7.91 -20.06
CA LEU A 161 21.20 6.99 -21.16
C LEU A 161 22.56 7.31 -21.80
N VAL A 162 22.85 8.58 -22.08
CA VAL A 162 24.17 9.00 -22.61
C VAL A 162 25.29 8.65 -21.64
N ASN A 163 25.10 8.91 -20.34
CA ASN A 163 26.09 8.55 -19.32
C ASN A 163 26.29 7.03 -19.24
N ALA A 164 25.23 6.24 -19.41
CA ALA A 164 25.33 4.79 -19.45
C ALA A 164 26.07 4.27 -20.68
N ILE A 165 25.89 4.88 -21.85
CA ILE A 165 26.64 4.56 -23.09
C ILE A 165 28.12 4.90 -22.89
N ARG A 166 28.42 6.10 -22.38
CA ARG A 166 29.78 6.54 -22.09
C ARG A 166 30.48 5.63 -21.08
N ALA A 167 29.78 5.20 -20.03
CA ALA A 167 30.32 4.28 -19.03
C ALA A 167 30.64 2.89 -19.60
N ARG A 168 30.00 2.49 -20.70
CA ARG A 168 30.27 1.23 -21.42
C ARG A 168 31.48 1.32 -22.37
N GLY A 169 32.06 2.50 -22.57
CA GLY A 169 33.29 2.67 -23.34
C GLY A 169 33.09 2.93 -24.84
N ALA A 170 31.95 3.49 -25.23
CA ALA A 170 31.77 4.14 -26.54
C ALA A 170 32.20 5.61 -26.50
#